data_AF-A0A2H3JAF7-F1
#
_entry.id   AF-A0A2H3JAF7-F1
#
_cell.length_a   1.000
_cell.length_b   1.000
_cell.length_c   1.000
_cell.angle_alpha   90.00
_cell.angle_beta   90.00
_cell.angle_gamma   90.00
#
_symmetry.space_group_name_H-M   'P 1'
#
loop_
_entity.id
_entity.type
_entity.pdbx_description
1 polymer ?
#
loop_
_entity_poly.entity_id
_entity_poly.type
_entity_poly.pdbx_seq_one_letter_code
_entity_poly.pdbx_strand_id
1 'polypeptide(L)'
;MASISTSNSANHSYSYKPNASSGSASSNVGSRQLYEDGDQRRDAQSEVRERDRYKEGQPGSHLANDSKDERSIANRLAREEQRSAKNEQPYDPEVELSKKDPTAPAKLHGNNPSKGAQIDAELKAEDEQRLREKSGKHDNET
;
A
#
# COMPACT_ATOMS: atom_id res chain seq x y z
N MET A 1 -58.11 -39.50 18.46
CA MET A 1 -57.13 -38.68 19.21
C MET A 1 -57.39 -37.21 18.92
N ALA A 2 -57.15 -36.36 19.90
CA ALA A 2 -57.73 -35.04 20.06
C ALA A 2 -57.31 -33.99 19.02
N SER A 3 -58.26 -33.09 18.76
CA SER A 3 -58.16 -31.79 18.11
C SER A 3 -57.16 -30.85 18.79
N ILE A 4 -56.39 -30.12 17.99
CA ILE A 4 -55.93 -28.76 18.33
C ILE A 4 -56.13 -27.88 17.11
N SER A 5 -57.16 -27.04 17.18
CA SER A 5 -57.32 -25.82 16.38
C SER A 5 -56.72 -24.69 17.21
N THR A 6 -55.68 -24.01 16.72
CA THR A 6 -55.26 -22.70 17.24
C THR A 6 -54.63 -21.83 16.15
N SER A 7 -55.47 -20.95 15.60
CA SER A 7 -55.24 -19.56 15.17
C SER A 7 -53.86 -19.06 14.68
N ASN A 8 -53.91 -18.50 13.47
CA ASN A 8 -53.64 -17.08 13.16
C ASN A 8 -52.21 -16.54 13.40
N SER A 9 -51.48 -16.28 12.32
CA SER A 9 -50.81 -14.99 12.18
C SER A 9 -50.77 -14.58 10.71
N ALA A 10 -51.04 -13.30 10.52
CA ALA A 10 -51.16 -12.62 9.24
C ALA A 10 -50.07 -13.05 8.24
N ASN A 11 -50.50 -13.49 7.06
CA ASN A 11 -49.68 -13.37 5.86
C ASN A 11 -49.41 -11.88 5.67
N HIS A 12 -48.31 -11.39 6.24
CA HIS A 12 -47.74 -10.09 5.92
C HIS A 12 -47.33 -10.19 4.46
N SER A 13 -48.25 -9.82 3.58
CA SER A 13 -47.96 -9.60 2.18
C SER A 13 -46.94 -8.48 2.12
N TYR A 14 -45.66 -8.84 2.13
CA TYR A 14 -44.61 -7.93 1.68
C TYR A 14 -44.88 -7.71 0.21
N SER A 15 -45.71 -6.71 -0.07
CA SER A 15 -45.79 -6.08 -1.37
C SER A 15 -44.39 -5.56 -1.64
N TYR A 16 -43.59 -6.33 -2.38
CA TYR A 16 -42.43 -5.80 -3.06
C TYR A 16 -42.98 -4.78 -4.05
N LYS A 17 -43.08 -3.52 -3.61
CA LYS A 17 -43.21 -2.40 -4.52
C LYS A 17 -41.97 -2.50 -5.42
N PRO A 18 -42.11 -2.62 -6.75
CA PRO A 18 -40.94 -2.51 -7.61
C PRO A 18 -40.40 -1.11 -7.36
N ASN A 19 -39.27 -1.00 -6.65
CA ASN A 19 -38.56 0.27 -6.58
C ASN A 19 -38.18 0.60 -8.02
N ALA A 20 -38.90 1.59 -8.54
CA ALA A 20 -38.68 2.14 -9.85
C ALA A 20 -37.21 2.55 -9.96
N SER A 21 -36.60 2.07 -11.04
CA SER A 21 -35.40 2.66 -11.64
C SER A 21 -34.18 2.70 -10.71
N SER A 22 -33.43 1.60 -10.66
CA SER A 22 -31.96 1.70 -10.54
C SER A 22 -31.45 2.38 -11.82
N GLY A 23 -31.62 3.70 -11.86
CA GLY A 23 -31.25 4.54 -12.99
C GLY A 23 -29.76 4.42 -13.21
N SER A 24 -29.38 4.20 -14.46
CA SER A 24 -28.02 4.02 -14.97
C SER A 24 -27.12 5.27 -14.82
N ALA A 25 -27.30 6.06 -13.75
CA ALA A 25 -26.73 7.40 -13.57
C ALA A 25 -26.36 7.74 -12.11
N SER A 26 -26.46 6.82 -11.13
CA SER A 26 -26.15 7.12 -9.72
C SER A 26 -24.71 6.81 -9.30
N SER A 27 -23.82 6.45 -10.23
CA SER A 27 -22.42 6.15 -9.93
C SER A 27 -21.52 7.38 -10.08
N ASN A 28 -20.46 7.47 -9.27
CA ASN A 28 -19.41 8.51 -9.37
C ASN A 28 -18.73 8.57 -10.75
N VAL A 29 -18.91 7.54 -11.58
CA VAL A 29 -18.40 7.45 -12.95
C VAL A 29 -19.43 7.85 -14.01
N GLY A 30 -20.56 8.47 -13.66
CA GLY A 30 -21.52 8.99 -14.64
C GLY A 30 -22.41 7.91 -15.28
N SER A 31 -23.06 8.26 -16.40
CA SER A 31 -24.08 7.41 -17.04
C SER A 31 -23.50 6.41 -18.03
N ARG A 32 -24.04 5.18 -18.03
CA ARG A 32 -23.55 4.06 -18.87
C ARG A 32 -23.58 4.36 -20.38
N GLN A 33 -24.42 5.30 -20.82
CA GLN A 33 -24.60 5.71 -22.22
C GLN A 33 -23.44 6.56 -22.77
N LEU A 34 -22.56 7.10 -21.91
CA LEU A 34 -21.43 7.94 -22.33
C LEU A 34 -20.20 7.13 -22.76
N TYR A 35 -20.15 5.86 -22.39
CA TYR A 35 -19.02 4.98 -22.65
C TYR A 35 -19.31 4.08 -23.85
N GLU A 36 -18.29 3.89 -24.69
CA GLU A 36 -18.34 2.90 -25.77
C GLU A 36 -18.31 1.48 -25.18
N ASP A 37 -18.92 0.53 -25.88
CA ASP A 37 -19.09 -0.85 -25.40
C ASP A 37 -17.78 -1.55 -25.00
N GLY A 38 -16.66 -1.15 -25.63
CA GLY A 38 -15.31 -1.64 -25.33
C GLY A 38 -14.74 -1.14 -23.99
N ASP A 39 -15.10 0.08 -23.56
CA ASP A 39 -14.52 0.70 -22.35
C ASP A 39 -15.00 0.05 -21.05
N GLN A 40 -16.15 -0.63 -21.10
CA GLN A 40 -16.75 -1.30 -19.94
C GLN A 40 -16.43 -2.79 -19.86
N ARG A 41 -15.94 -3.39 -20.95
CA ARG A 41 -15.68 -4.83 -21.02
C ARG A 41 -14.26 -5.10 -20.58
N ARG A 42 -14.09 -6.09 -19.69
CA ARG A 42 -12.77 -6.64 -19.40
C ARG A 42 -12.39 -7.61 -20.50
N ASP A 43 -11.17 -7.48 -21.00
CA ASP A 43 -10.60 -8.44 -21.94
C ASP A 43 -10.46 -9.82 -21.32
N ALA A 44 -10.58 -10.86 -22.15
CA ALA A 44 -10.35 -12.23 -21.71
C ALA A 44 -8.88 -12.39 -21.28
N GLN A 45 -8.64 -13.10 -20.18
CA GLN A 45 -7.28 -13.32 -19.66
C GLN A 45 -6.37 -14.03 -20.68
N SER A 46 -6.93 -14.86 -21.57
CA SER A 46 -6.20 -15.48 -22.68
C SER A 46 -5.70 -14.43 -23.67
N GLU A 47 -6.56 -13.50 -24.07
CA GLU A 47 -6.24 -12.42 -24.99
C GLU A 47 -5.20 -11.46 -24.38
N VAL A 48 -5.33 -11.12 -23.09
CA VAL A 48 -4.36 -10.28 -22.37
C VAL A 48 -2.95 -10.90 -22.34
N ARG A 49 -2.85 -12.24 -22.30
CA ARG A 49 -1.56 -12.95 -22.29
C ARG A 49 -0.93 -13.06 -23.67
N GLU A 50 -1.75 -13.14 -24.72
CA GLU A 50 -1.31 -13.26 -26.11
C GLU A 50 -1.07 -11.92 -26.81
N ARG A 51 -1.54 -10.81 -26.22
CA ARG A 51 -1.29 -9.47 -26.74
C ARG A 51 0.20 -9.14 -26.77
N ASP A 52 0.63 -8.54 -27.87
CA ASP A 52 1.97 -8.01 -28.04
C ASP A 52 2.23 -6.90 -27.02
N ARG A 53 2.96 -7.24 -25.96
CA ARG A 53 3.38 -6.27 -24.94
C ARG A 53 4.53 -5.46 -25.51
N TYR A 54 4.21 -4.23 -25.90
CA TYR A 54 5.20 -3.31 -26.47
C TYR A 54 6.33 -3.09 -25.46
N LYS A 55 7.57 -3.42 -25.87
CA LYS A 55 8.80 -3.38 -25.04
C LYS A 55 8.90 -4.41 -23.91
N GLU A 56 8.20 -5.54 -24.00
CA GLU A 56 8.49 -6.65 -23.09
C GLU A 56 9.91 -7.19 -23.33
N GLY A 57 10.69 -7.31 -22.24
CA GLY A 57 12.01 -7.94 -22.28
C GLY A 57 11.89 -9.46 -22.45
N GLN A 58 12.96 -10.12 -22.89
CA GLN A 58 13.00 -11.58 -22.96
C GLN A 58 12.64 -12.21 -21.60
N PRO A 59 11.91 -13.34 -21.57
CA PRO A 59 11.59 -14.03 -20.32
C PRO A 59 12.89 -14.39 -19.59
N GLY A 60 12.95 -14.13 -18.28
CA GLY A 60 14.14 -14.39 -17.47
C GLY A 60 15.20 -13.29 -17.48
N SER A 61 15.08 -12.23 -18.30
CA SER A 61 16.06 -11.12 -18.39
C SER A 61 16.29 -10.33 -17.09
N HIS A 62 15.38 -10.43 -16.13
CA HIS A 62 15.50 -9.83 -14.80
C HIS A 62 16.30 -10.70 -13.82
N LEU A 63 16.49 -11.99 -14.12
CA LEU A 63 17.21 -12.92 -13.25
C LEU A 63 18.71 -12.71 -13.43
N ALA A 64 19.37 -12.25 -12.38
CA ALA A 64 20.81 -12.00 -12.43
C ALA A 64 21.66 -13.27 -12.53
N ASN A 65 21.10 -14.40 -12.06
CA ASN A 65 21.73 -15.72 -12.04
C ASN A 65 21.03 -16.69 -12.99
N ASP A 66 20.50 -16.21 -14.12
CA ASP A 66 19.94 -17.10 -15.12
C ASP A 66 21.02 -18.06 -15.65
N SER A 67 20.71 -19.35 -15.64
CA SER A 67 21.55 -20.39 -16.22
C SER A 67 21.78 -20.22 -17.73
N LYS A 68 20.89 -19.48 -18.41
CA LYS A 68 20.95 -19.15 -19.84
C LYS A 68 21.58 -17.79 -20.11
N ASP A 69 22.11 -17.13 -19.09
CA ASP A 69 22.81 -15.87 -19.23
C ASP A 69 24.15 -16.06 -19.96
N GLU A 70 24.32 -15.37 -21.09
CA GLU A 70 25.53 -15.39 -21.90
C GLU A 70 26.68 -14.57 -21.29
N ARG A 71 26.43 -13.83 -20.20
CA ARG A 71 27.48 -13.10 -19.49
C ARG A 71 28.48 -14.05 -18.83
N SER A 72 29.77 -13.74 -19.02
CA SER A 72 30.87 -14.45 -18.37
C SER A 72 30.74 -14.44 -16.84
N ILE A 73 31.30 -15.44 -16.17
CA ILE A 73 31.30 -15.56 -14.70
C ILE A 73 31.86 -14.30 -14.05
N ALA A 74 32.95 -13.76 -14.60
CA ALA A 74 33.58 -12.52 -14.12
C ALA A 74 32.63 -11.31 -14.19
N ASN A 75 31.88 -11.17 -15.29
CA ASN A 75 30.93 -10.07 -15.45
C ASN A 75 29.72 -10.19 -14.51
N ARG A 76 29.26 -11.42 -14.26
CA ARG A 76 28.21 -11.69 -13.26
C ARG A 76 28.68 -11.33 -11.86
N LEU A 77 29.88 -11.76 -11.48
CA LEU A 77 30.47 -11.45 -10.17
C LEU A 77 30.66 -9.94 -9.98
N ALA A 78 31.29 -9.27 -10.94
CA ALA A 78 31.52 -7.82 -10.88
C ALA A 78 30.21 -7.02 -10.75
N ARG A 79 29.14 -7.45 -11.44
CA ARG A 79 27.83 -6.81 -11.31
C ARG A 79 27.20 -7.04 -9.94
N GLU A 80 27.38 -8.22 -9.36
CA GLU A 80 26.85 -8.52 -8.03
C GLU A 80 27.60 -7.74 -6.94
N GLU A 81 28.92 -7.63 -7.05
CA GLU A 81 29.73 -6.75 -6.19
C GLU A 81 29.30 -5.27 -6.29
N GLN A 82 29.00 -4.79 -7.50
CA GLN A 82 28.45 -3.44 -7.68
C GLN A 82 27.05 -3.29 -7.08
N ARG A 83 26.23 -4.34 -7.04
CA ARG A 83 24.91 -4.31 -6.41
C ARG A 83 25.01 -4.29 -4.90
N SER A 84 25.89 -5.08 -4.31
CA SER A 84 26.14 -5.01 -2.87
C SER A 84 26.65 -3.63 -2.46
N ALA A 85 27.56 -3.04 -3.23
CA ALA A 85 28.03 -1.67 -3.00
C ALA A 85 26.94 -0.59 -3.22
N LYS A 86 25.95 -0.83 -4.09
CA LYS A 86 24.81 0.09 -4.27
C LYS A 86 23.69 -0.08 -3.24
N ASN A 87 23.59 -1.25 -2.61
CA ASN A 87 22.69 -1.47 -1.47
C ASN A 87 23.19 -0.76 -0.21
N GLU A 88 24.46 -0.38 -0.16
CA GLU A 88 24.91 0.70 0.70
C GLU A 88 24.26 1.98 0.17
N GLN A 89 23.13 2.35 0.79
CA GLN A 89 22.40 3.56 0.44
C GLN A 89 23.41 4.71 0.37
N PRO A 90 23.53 5.42 -0.77
CA PRO A 90 24.44 6.55 -0.87
C PRO A 90 24.17 7.50 0.29
N TYR A 91 25.22 7.98 0.92
CA TYR A 91 25.13 8.92 2.04
C TYR A 91 24.28 10.12 1.61
N ASP A 92 23.05 10.16 2.10
CA ASP A 92 22.12 11.25 1.86
C ASP A 92 21.98 12.04 3.17
N PRO A 93 22.46 13.30 3.20
CA PRO A 93 22.39 14.12 4.40
C PRO A 93 20.94 14.34 4.88
N GLU A 94 19.94 14.32 4.00
CA GLU A 94 18.54 14.42 4.41
C GLU A 94 18.06 13.16 5.13
N VAL A 95 18.49 11.98 4.68
CA VAL A 95 18.18 10.70 5.33
C VAL A 95 18.83 10.62 6.71
N GLU A 96 20.03 11.17 6.89
CA GLU A 96 20.67 11.26 8.20
C GLU A 96 19.93 12.19 9.16
N LEU A 97 19.45 13.34 8.66
CA LEU A 97 18.64 14.26 9.44
C LEU A 97 17.33 13.61 9.86
N SER A 98 16.70 12.83 8.97
CA SER A 98 15.48 12.08 9.28
C SER A 98 15.67 11.03 10.38
N LYS A 99 16.87 10.42 10.50
CA LYS A 99 17.15 9.46 11.58
C LYS A 99 17.18 10.15 12.95
N LYS A 100 17.70 11.38 13.00
CA LYS A 100 17.79 12.19 14.23
C LYS A 100 16.42 12.75 14.59
N ASP A 101 15.85 13.57 13.71
CA ASP A 101 14.55 14.20 13.88
C ASP A 101 13.59 13.76 12.76
N PRO A 102 12.50 13.04 13.09
CA PRO A 102 11.54 12.58 12.10
C PRO A 102 10.78 13.74 11.42
N THR A 103 10.77 14.94 12.03
CA THR A 103 10.10 16.14 11.49
C THR A 103 11.00 17.01 10.60
N ALA A 104 12.32 16.78 10.62
CA ALA A 104 13.28 17.64 9.93
C ALA A 104 13.10 17.68 8.40
N PRO A 105 12.90 16.55 7.68
CA PRO A 105 12.72 16.59 6.23
C PRO A 105 11.53 17.45 5.82
N ALA A 106 10.39 17.32 6.51
CA ALA A 106 9.20 18.11 6.20
C ALA A 106 9.45 19.61 6.41
N LYS A 107 10.09 19.99 7.52
CA LYS A 107 10.43 21.39 7.82
C LYS A 107 11.40 21.99 6.81
N LEU A 108 12.42 21.24 6.38
CA LEU A 108 13.38 21.68 5.36
C LEU A 108 12.70 22.00 4.03
N HIS A 109 11.74 21.18 3.65
CA HIS A 109 10.95 21.36 2.42
C HIS A 109 9.77 22.33 2.58
N GLY A 110 9.63 23.00 3.74
CA GLY A 110 8.55 23.96 4.01
C GLY A 110 7.15 23.34 4.15
N ASN A 111 7.08 22.01 4.36
CA ASN A 111 5.84 21.26 4.51
C ASN A 111 5.50 21.01 5.98
N ASN A 112 4.22 20.77 6.26
CA ASN A 112 3.80 20.32 7.58
C ASN A 112 4.20 18.85 7.79
N PRO A 113 4.85 18.49 8.92
CA PRO A 113 5.19 17.11 9.22
C PRO A 113 3.95 16.24 9.41
N SER A 114 4.07 14.95 9.10
CA SER A 114 2.96 14.01 9.17
C SER A 114 2.53 13.71 10.61
N LYS A 115 1.31 13.17 10.73
CA LYS A 115 0.75 12.42 11.87
C LYS A 115 1.82 11.75 12.74
N GLY A 116 2.44 10.74 12.12
CA GLY A 116 3.40 9.86 12.77
C GLY A 116 4.70 10.57 13.13
N ALA A 117 5.23 11.42 12.26
CA ALA A 117 6.47 12.14 12.53
C ALA A 117 6.36 13.06 13.76
N GLN A 118 5.19 13.66 13.99
CA GLN A 118 4.92 14.47 15.19
C GLN A 118 4.91 13.60 16.45
N ILE A 119 4.22 12.46 16.41
CA ILE A 119 4.14 11.51 17.54
C ILE A 119 5.52 10.93 17.85
N ASP A 120 6.29 10.54 16.83
CA ASP A 120 7.64 10.00 17.01
C ASP A 120 8.59 11.02 17.65
N ALA A 121 8.44 12.32 17.33
CA ALA A 121 9.21 13.39 17.96
C ALA A 121 8.80 13.62 19.43
N GLU A 122 7.50 13.56 19.73
CA GLU A 122 6.97 13.68 21.09
C GLU A 122 7.43 12.51 21.99
N LEU A 123 7.30 11.27 21.51
CA LEU A 123 7.77 10.08 22.23
C LEU A 123 9.27 10.14 22.53
N LYS A 124 10.09 10.56 21.55
CA LYS A 124 11.53 10.77 21.77
C LYS A 124 11.79 11.80 22.88
N ALA A 125 11.06 12.92 22.88
CA ALA A 125 11.24 13.96 23.89
C ALA A 125 10.81 13.49 25.29
N GLU A 126 9.70 12.76 25.40
CA GLU A 126 9.24 12.17 26.65
C GLU A 126 10.23 11.13 27.20
N ASP A 127 10.78 10.27 26.34
CA ASP A 127 11.76 9.27 26.74
C ASP A 127 13.06 9.92 27.22
N GLU A 128 13.55 10.96 26.55
CA GLU A 128 14.72 11.73 27.00
C GLU A 128 14.50 12.40 28.37
N GLN A 129 13.30 12.97 28.61
CA GLN A 129 12.96 13.54 29.92
C GLN A 129 12.93 12.45 31.00
N ARG A 130 12.28 11.32 30.73
CA ARG A 130 12.21 10.19 31.66
C ARG A 130 13.60 9.63 31.99
N LEU A 131 14.50 9.56 31.00
CA LEU A 131 15.90 9.17 31.19
C LEU A 131 16.65 10.14 32.11
N ARG A 132 16.47 11.46 31.92
CA ARG A 132 17.10 12.50 32.77
C ARG A 132 16.58 12.46 34.21
N GLU A 133 15.29 12.26 34.40
CA GLU A 133 14.70 12.11 35.72
C GLU A 133 15.20 10.86 36.43
N LYS A 134 15.36 9.76 35.69
CA LYS A 134 15.87 8.50 36.24
C LYS A 134 17.36 8.58 36.59
N SER A 135 18.18 9.22 35.76
CA SER A 135 19.60 9.41 36.06
C SER A 135 19.81 10.37 37.24
N GLY A 136 19.07 11.48 37.29
CA GLY A 136 19.18 12.45 38.40
C GLY A 136 18.69 11.92 39.75
N LYS A 137 17.81 10.90 39.75
CA LYS A 137 17.38 10.22 40.98
C LYS A 137 18.38 9.16 41.46
N HIS A 138 19.11 8.52 40.55
CA HIS A 138 20.12 7.52 40.90
C HIS A 138 21.30 8.13 41.68
N ASP A 139 21.68 9.38 41.39
CA ASP A 139 22.82 10.05 42.03
C ASP A 139 22.49 10.69 43.41
N ASN A 140 21.23 10.61 43.85
CA ASN A 140 20.74 11.23 45.10
C ASN A 140 20.38 10.20 46.19
N GLU A 141 20.66 8.91 45.97
CA GLU A 141 20.35 7.80 46.90
C GLU A 141 21.59 6.99 47.38
N THR A 142 22.81 7.51 47.21
CA THR A 142 24.05 6.95 47.81
C THR A 142 24.79 7.99 48.63
#